data_AF-A0A973GTQ8-F1
#
_entry.id   AF-A0A973GTQ8-F1
#
_cell.length_a   1.000
_cell.length_b   1.000
_cell.length_c   1.000
_cell.angle_alpha   90.00
_cell.angle_beta   90.00
_cell.angle_gamma   90.00
#
_symmetry.space_group_name_H-M   'P 1'
#
loop_
_entity.id
_entity.type
_entity.pdbx_description
1 polymer ?
#
loop_
_entity_poly.entity_id
_entity_poly.type
_entity_poly.pdbx_seq_one_letter_code
_entity_poly.pdbx_strand_id
1 'polypeptide(L)'
;MFKYITRRMFWSIVTLFTILILLFLLLQFLPGTPFNDEKLSEASKALLNAKYGLDQPILSRFGIYMKNILTEFDFGISLSIQRNWMVKNIVLPRLGISVRIGLQALALGTFMGIVLGVLSASKKNTWVDTLSTDFECILFEQRGIGLSGNVKLDSTTINLKRAVLDIEDLRKHLGRNQISLCGISWGGGLAQAYSSYYPDNVKNMVLM
;
A
#
# COMPACT_ATOMS: atom_id res chain seq x y z
N MET A 1 13.63 -21.36 -7.91
CA MET A 1 12.81 -20.93 -6.75
C MET A 1 13.59 -20.10 -5.73
N PHE A 2 14.79 -20.51 -5.30
CA PHE A 2 15.59 -19.77 -4.31
C PHE A 2 15.83 -18.29 -4.69
N LYS A 3 16.28 -18.01 -5.94
CA LYS A 3 16.47 -16.64 -6.47
C LYS A 3 15.19 -15.79 -6.45
N TYR A 4 14.03 -16.42 -6.62
CA TYR A 4 12.74 -15.74 -6.58
C TYR A 4 12.35 -15.39 -5.14
N ILE A 5 12.53 -16.33 -4.20
CA ILE A 5 12.24 -16.12 -2.78
C ILE A 5 13.13 -15.01 -2.21
N THR A 6 14.44 -15.06 -2.49
CA THR A 6 15.38 -14.01 -2.04
C THR A 6 15.03 -12.64 -2.62
N ARG A 7 14.73 -12.57 -3.93
CA ARG A 7 14.27 -11.31 -4.55
C ARG A 7 13.00 -10.78 -3.88
N ARG A 8 12.04 -11.65 -3.56
CA ARG A 8 10.78 -11.26 -2.92
C ARG A 8 11.00 -10.80 -1.47
N MET A 9 11.81 -11.51 -0.69
CA MET A 9 12.16 -11.10 0.67
C MET A 9 12.89 -9.76 0.70
N PHE A 10 13.81 -9.54 -0.23
CA PHE A 10 14.51 -8.26 -0.36
C PHE A 10 13.52 -7.11 -0.58
N TRP A 11 12.61 -7.22 -1.56
CA TRP A 11 11.60 -6.19 -1.79
C TRP A 11 10.64 -6.01 -0.62
N SER A 12 10.26 -7.07 0.09
CA SER A 12 9.45 -6.96 1.30
C SER A 12 10.15 -6.17 2.40
N ILE A 13 11.46 -6.36 2.61
CA ILE A 13 12.25 -5.60 3.57
C ILE A 13 12.34 -4.13 3.15
N VAL A 14 12.62 -3.86 1.86
CA VAL A 14 12.67 -2.50 1.32
C VAL A 14 11.32 -1.77 1.50
N THR A 15 10.21 -2.46 1.23
CA THR A 15 8.86 -1.90 1.43
C THR A 15 8.60 -1.60 2.91
N LEU A 16 8.91 -2.52 3.82
CA LEU A 16 8.74 -2.30 5.27
C LEU A 16 9.58 -1.12 5.76
N PHE A 17 10.84 -1.03 5.33
CA PHE A 17 11.74 0.06 5.67
C PHE A 17 11.22 1.41 5.14
N THR A 18 10.73 1.42 3.90
CA THR A 18 10.11 2.61 3.29
C THR A 18 8.89 3.07 4.07
N ILE A 19 8.00 2.14 4.44
CA ILE A 19 6.82 2.43 5.26
C ILE A 19 7.23 2.99 6.62
N LEU A 20 8.25 2.41 7.27
CA LEU A 20 8.75 2.91 8.56
C LEU A 20 9.27 4.35 8.47
N ILE A 21 10.06 4.68 7.44
CA ILE A 21 10.54 6.05 7.21
C ILE A 21 9.36 6.99 6.96
N LEU A 22 8.44 6.61 6.09
CA LEU A 22 7.26 7.42 5.76
C LEU A 22 6.39 7.68 7.00
N LEU A 23 6.20 6.68 7.87
CA LEU A 23 5.49 6.85 9.14
C LEU A 23 6.24 7.80 10.08
N PHE A 24 7.56 7.69 10.18
CA PHE A 24 8.37 8.61 10.99
C PHE A 24 8.24 10.06 10.52
N LEU A 25 8.27 10.29 9.21
CA LEU A 25 8.06 11.61 8.61
C LEU A 25 6.63 12.10 8.84
N LEU A 26 5.63 11.25 8.62
CA LEU A 26 4.23 11.61 8.80
C LEU A 26 3.92 12.01 10.25
N LEU A 27 4.48 11.29 11.22
CA LEU A 27 4.34 11.62 12.65
C LEU A 27 4.95 12.98 13.01
N GLN A 28 5.96 13.46 12.27
CA GLN A 28 6.55 14.78 12.48
C GLN A 28 5.63 15.91 11.98
N PHE A 29 4.85 15.66 10.93
CA PHE A 29 3.93 16.65 10.37
C PHE A 29 2.60 16.72 11.10
N LEU A 30 2.29 15.75 11.96
CA LEU A 30 1.09 15.79 12.78
C LEU A 30 1.23 16.86 13.87
N PRO A 31 0.25 17.78 13.99
CA PRO A 31 0.27 18.78 15.05
C PRO A 31 0.09 18.13 16.41
N GLY A 32 0.96 18.49 17.35
CA GLY A 32 0.90 18.05 18.74
C GLY A 32 2.08 17.17 19.16
N THR A 33 2.08 16.80 20.44
CA THR A 33 3.07 15.90 21.03
C THR A 33 2.36 14.77 21.78
N PRO A 34 3.05 13.68 22.11
CA PRO A 34 2.50 12.67 23.01
C PRO A 34 2.12 13.23 24.41
N PHE A 35 2.53 14.46 24.73
CA PHE A 35 2.36 15.13 26.01
C PHE A 35 1.40 16.34 25.95
N ASN A 36 0.32 16.24 25.18
CA ASN A 36 -0.72 17.28 25.03
C ASN A 36 -1.61 17.49 26.28
N ASP A 37 -1.15 17.11 27.48
CA ASP A 37 -1.90 17.32 28.72
C ASP A 37 -1.69 18.77 29.20
N GLU A 38 -2.76 19.56 29.27
CA GLU A 38 -2.73 20.97 29.68
C GLU A 38 -2.20 21.17 31.11
N LYS A 39 -2.22 20.11 31.94
CA LYS A 39 -1.69 20.14 33.31
C LYS A 39 -0.16 20.08 33.37
N LEU A 40 0.52 19.77 32.26
CA LEU A 40 1.97 19.72 32.20
C LEU A 40 2.55 21.12 31.96
N SER A 41 3.37 21.60 32.89
CA SER A 41 4.17 22.80 32.67
C SER A 41 5.13 22.61 31.50
N GLU A 42 5.48 23.70 30.81
CA GLU A 42 6.44 23.67 29.70
C GLU A 42 7.80 23.09 30.10
N ALA A 43 8.25 23.35 31.34
CA ALA A 43 9.45 22.74 31.90
C ALA A 43 9.34 21.21 32.01
N SER A 44 8.17 20.69 32.43
CA SER A 44 7.91 19.25 32.50
C SER A 44 7.87 18.61 31.11
N LYS A 45 7.30 19.30 30.11
CA LYS A 45 7.29 18.84 28.72
C LYS A 45 8.70 18.78 28.14
N ALA A 46 9.54 19.78 28.39
CA ALA A 46 10.94 19.78 27.96
C ALA A 46 11.73 18.61 28.56
N LEU A 47 11.55 18.34 29.85
CA LEU A 47 12.17 17.18 30.52
C LEU A 47 11.71 15.84 29.93
N LEU A 48 10.42 15.71 29.63
CA LEU A 48 9.88 14.49 29.00
C LEU A 48 10.39 14.33 27.57
N ASN A 49 10.46 15.40 26.79
CA ASN A 49 11.02 15.37 25.44
C ASN A 49 12.48 14.93 25.45
N ALA A 50 13.30 15.49 26.34
CA ALA A 50 14.69 15.07 26.51
C ALA A 50 14.82 13.61 26.98
N LYS A 51 13.98 13.17 27.94
CA LYS A 51 13.97 11.79 28.44
C LYS A 51 13.70 10.76 27.35
N TYR A 52 12.81 11.08 26.41
CA TYR A 52 12.44 10.20 25.30
C TYR A 52 13.18 10.50 23.99
N GLY A 53 14.14 11.43 24.01
CA GLY A 53 14.90 11.85 22.83
C GLY A 53 14.03 12.45 21.72
N LEU A 54 12.86 13.02 22.06
CA LEU A 54 11.97 13.66 21.09
C LEU A 54 12.50 15.01 20.59
N ASP A 55 13.45 15.59 21.32
CA ASP A 55 14.20 16.80 21.02
C ASP A 55 15.35 16.57 20.01
N GLN A 56 15.73 15.33 19.76
CA GLN A 56 16.82 15.02 18.83
C GLN A 56 16.41 15.13 17.35
N PRO A 57 17.37 15.36 16.44
CA PRO A 57 17.13 15.33 15.00
C PRO A 57 16.49 14.00 14.55
N ILE A 58 15.61 14.08 13.55
CA ILE A 58 14.80 12.93 13.11
C ILE A 58 15.65 11.73 12.66
N LEU A 59 16.78 11.98 11.98
CA LEU A 59 17.70 10.91 11.57
C LEU A 59 18.31 10.20 12.78
N SER A 60 18.66 10.93 13.83
CA SER A 60 19.19 10.34 15.06
C SER A 60 18.13 9.50 15.77
N ARG A 61 16.90 10.02 15.89
CA ARG A 61 15.77 9.28 16.48
C ARG A 61 15.45 8.01 15.71
N PHE A 62 15.41 8.09 14.37
CA PHE A 62 15.19 6.93 13.52
C PHE A 62 16.34 5.92 13.61
N GLY A 63 17.59 6.38 13.65
CA GLY A 63 18.77 5.52 13.81
C GLY A 63 18.77 4.76 15.13
N ILE A 64 18.46 5.44 16.24
CA ILE A 64 18.32 4.81 17.57
C ILE A 64 17.17 3.81 17.56
N TYR A 65 16.00 4.19 17.02
CA TYR A 65 14.85 3.30 16.90
C TYR A 65 15.17 2.03 16.11
N MET A 66 15.87 2.18 14.98
CA MET A 66 16.24 1.05 14.15
C MET A 66 17.30 0.17 14.78
N LYS A 67 18.28 0.77 15.46
CA LYS A 67 19.26 0.01 16.25
C LYS A 67 18.54 -0.86 17.28
N ASN A 68 17.67 -0.28 18.09
CA ASN A 68 16.96 -0.99 19.17
C ASN A 68 16.08 -2.14 18.64
N ILE A 69 15.39 -1.94 17.52
CA ILE A 69 14.60 -3.01 16.88
C ILE A 69 15.51 -4.13 16.37
N LEU A 70 16.63 -3.79 15.73
CA LEU A 70 17.51 -4.79 15.10
C LEU A 70 18.38 -5.55 16.11
N THR A 71 18.82 -4.91 17.20
CA THR A 71 19.72 -5.52 18.19
C THR A 71 18.97 -6.19 19.34
N GLU A 72 17.89 -5.58 19.80
CA GLU A 72 17.21 -5.97 21.04
C GLU A 72 15.74 -6.37 20.83
N PHE A 73 15.24 -6.25 19.60
CA PHE A 73 13.81 -6.42 19.28
C PHE A 73 12.93 -5.53 20.17
N ASP A 74 13.44 -4.33 20.48
CA ASP A 74 12.75 -3.34 21.30
C ASP A 74 12.13 -2.25 20.42
N PHE A 75 10.81 -2.13 20.52
CA PHE A 75 10.00 -1.14 19.82
C PHE A 75 9.76 0.11 20.67
N GLY A 76 10.37 0.17 21.86
CA GLY A 76 10.21 1.24 22.83
C GLY A 76 8.92 1.11 23.63
N ILE A 77 8.56 2.22 24.29
CA ILE A 77 7.35 2.32 25.10
C ILE A 77 6.28 3.15 24.41
N SER A 78 5.02 2.87 24.72
CA SER A 78 3.89 3.64 24.24
C SER A 78 3.78 4.95 25.03
N LEU A 79 3.72 6.07 24.30
CA LEU A 79 3.61 7.41 24.87
C LEU A 79 2.17 7.96 24.81
N SER A 80 1.31 7.42 23.93
CA SER A 80 -0.06 7.90 23.72
C SER A 80 -1.15 6.91 24.11
N ILE A 81 -1.05 5.64 23.69
CA ILE A 81 -2.14 4.65 23.84
C ILE A 81 -2.16 4.04 25.25
N GLN A 82 -1.00 3.54 25.71
CA GLN A 82 -0.83 2.92 27.03
C GLN A 82 0.49 3.42 27.61
N ARG A 83 0.43 4.55 28.32
CA ARG A 83 1.62 5.24 28.82
C ARG A 83 2.52 4.28 29.60
N ASN A 84 3.80 4.26 29.24
CA ASN A 84 4.85 3.48 29.91
C ASN A 84 4.75 1.95 29.76
N TRP A 85 3.98 1.45 28.79
CA TRP A 85 3.98 0.04 28.41
C TRP A 85 4.89 -0.24 27.22
N MET A 86 5.57 -1.38 27.22
CA MET A 86 6.37 -1.83 26.09
C MET A 86 5.49 -2.08 24.86
N VAL A 87 5.82 -1.47 23.73
CA VAL A 87 5.05 -1.58 22.48
C VAL A 87 4.93 -3.02 22.01
N LYS A 88 5.98 -3.84 22.20
CA LYS A 88 5.94 -5.27 21.84
C LYS A 88 4.81 -6.04 22.52
N ASN A 89 4.48 -5.71 23.77
CA ASN A 89 3.41 -6.37 24.53
C ASN A 89 2.02 -5.96 24.03
N ILE A 90 1.91 -4.82 23.35
CA ILE A 90 0.68 -4.33 22.73
C ILE A 90 0.50 -4.95 21.34
N VAL A 91 1.59 -5.03 20.57
CA VAL A 91 1.56 -5.41 19.14
C VAL A 91 1.56 -6.92 18.96
N LEU A 92 2.39 -7.67 19.68
CA LEU A 92 2.54 -9.13 19.47
C LEU A 92 1.22 -9.92 19.60
N PRO A 93 0.38 -9.67 20.62
CA PRO A 93 -0.91 -10.37 20.72
C PRO A 93 -1.84 -10.05 19.53
N ARG A 94 -1.83 -8.81 19.04
CA ARG A 94 -2.65 -8.36 17.90
C ARG A 94 -2.15 -8.97 16.60
N LEU A 95 -0.83 -9.07 16.44
CA LEU A 95 -0.20 -9.70 15.28
C LEU A 95 -0.66 -11.16 15.13
N GLY A 96 -0.76 -11.91 16.23
CA GLY A 96 -1.30 -13.27 16.21
C GLY A 96 -2.74 -13.36 15.68
N ILE A 97 -3.59 -12.41 16.06
CA ILE A 97 -4.98 -12.33 15.57
C ILE A 97 -4.98 -12.03 14.06
N SER A 98 -4.20 -11.05 13.61
CA SER A 98 -4.08 -10.71 12.18
C SER A 98 -3.58 -11.87 11.34
N VAL A 99 -2.57 -12.61 11.83
CA VAL A 99 -2.06 -13.82 11.17
C VAL A 99 -3.15 -14.88 11.06
N ARG A 100 -3.92 -15.12 12.15
CA ARG A 100 -5.01 -16.09 12.14
C ARG A 100 -6.07 -15.76 11.10
N ILE A 101 -6.55 -14.52 11.08
CA ILE A 101 -7.56 -14.07 10.12
C ILE A 101 -7.01 -14.15 8.69
N GLY A 102 -5.76 -13.73 8.48
CA GLY A 102 -5.10 -13.81 7.17
C GLY A 102 -4.98 -15.24 6.65
N LEU A 103 -4.61 -16.20 7.51
CA LEU A 103 -4.53 -17.62 7.15
C LEU A 103 -5.92 -18.21 6.86
N GLN A 104 -6.94 -17.84 7.63
CA GLN A 104 -8.33 -18.26 7.39
C GLN A 104 -8.85 -17.73 6.05
N ALA A 105 -8.60 -16.45 5.76
CA ALA A 105 -8.96 -15.83 4.48
C ALA A 105 -8.21 -16.48 3.31
N LEU A 106 -6.91 -16.77 3.48
CA LEU A 106 -6.11 -17.47 2.48
C LEU A 106 -6.66 -18.87 2.21
N ALA A 107 -6.97 -19.64 3.24
CA ALA A 107 -7.53 -20.99 3.11
C ALA A 107 -8.88 -20.97 2.40
N LEU A 108 -9.80 -20.10 2.85
CA LEU A 108 -11.12 -19.98 2.24
C LEU A 108 -11.04 -19.47 0.80
N GLY A 109 -10.26 -18.43 0.54
CA GLY A 109 -10.08 -17.85 -0.79
C GLY A 109 -9.43 -18.83 -1.76
N THR A 110 -8.44 -19.61 -1.30
CA THR A 110 -7.81 -20.67 -2.11
C THR A 110 -8.81 -21.78 -2.41
N PHE A 111 -9.55 -22.25 -1.41
CA PHE A 111 -10.57 -23.28 -1.60
C PHE A 111 -11.65 -22.84 -2.59
N MET A 112 -12.23 -21.66 -2.39
CA MET A 112 -13.25 -21.10 -3.29
C MET A 112 -12.68 -20.84 -4.69
N GLY A 113 -11.45 -20.34 -4.79
CA GLY A 113 -10.77 -20.11 -6.06
C GLY A 113 -10.53 -21.39 -6.84
N ILE A 114 -10.15 -22.49 -6.17
CA ILE A 114 -10.00 -23.82 -6.80
C ILE A 114 -11.36 -24.33 -7.27
N VAL A 115 -12.40 -24.27 -6.42
CA VAL A 115 -13.75 -24.73 -6.78
C VAL A 115 -14.29 -23.96 -8.00
N LEU A 116 -14.21 -22.63 -7.98
CA LEU A 116 -14.63 -21.79 -9.11
C LEU A 116 -13.79 -22.05 -10.36
N GLY A 117 -12.47 -22.21 -10.22
CA GLY A 117 -11.58 -22.55 -11.34
C GLY A 117 -11.91 -23.89 -11.98
N VAL A 118 -12.21 -24.93 -11.18
CA VAL A 118 -12.62 -26.26 -11.67
C VAL A 118 -14.00 -26.20 -12.33
N LEU A 119 -14.95 -25.48 -11.75
CA LEU A 119 -16.30 -25.32 -12.31
C LEU A 119 -16.26 -24.55 -13.65
N SER A 120 -15.49 -23.47 -13.74
CA SER A 120 -15.25 -22.73 -15.00
C SER A 120 -14.61 -23.64 -16.05
N ALA A 121 -13.60 -24.43 -15.68
CA ALA A 121 -12.94 -25.36 -16.61
C ALA A 121 -13.88 -26.48 -17.11
N SER A 122 -14.84 -26.93 -16.28
CA SER A 122 -15.73 -28.06 -16.57
C SER A 122 -17.05 -27.68 -17.27
N LYS A 123 -17.53 -26.44 -17.10
CA LYS A 123 -18.78 -25.94 -17.71
C LYS A 123 -18.55 -24.69 -18.56
N LYS A 124 -17.69 -24.85 -19.58
CA LYS A 124 -17.43 -23.86 -20.61
C LYS A 124 -18.74 -23.33 -21.21
N ASN A 125 -18.88 -22.01 -21.32
CA ASN A 125 -20.04 -21.28 -21.86
C ASN A 125 -21.33 -21.32 -21.00
N THR A 126 -21.23 -21.34 -19.66
CA THR A 126 -22.38 -21.17 -18.75
C THR A 126 -22.25 -19.91 -17.89
N TRP A 127 -23.33 -19.46 -17.22
CA TRP A 127 -23.33 -18.22 -16.41
C TRP A 127 -22.25 -18.17 -15.29
N VAL A 128 -21.76 -19.33 -14.84
CA VAL A 128 -20.65 -19.44 -13.87
C VAL A 128 -19.29 -19.20 -14.54
N ASP A 129 -19.16 -19.52 -15.82
CA ASP A 129 -18.01 -19.18 -16.68
C ASP A 129 -18.06 -17.69 -17.09
N THR A 130 -19.25 -17.12 -17.29
CA THR A 130 -19.48 -15.70 -17.64
C THR A 130 -18.89 -14.71 -16.62
N LEU A 131 -18.98 -15.00 -15.31
CA LEU A 131 -18.36 -14.15 -14.28
C LEU A 131 -16.83 -14.23 -14.23
N SER A 132 -16.23 -15.31 -14.74
CA SER A 132 -14.77 -15.48 -14.83
C SER A 132 -14.18 -15.08 -16.19
N THR A 133 -15.00 -15.02 -17.24
CA THR A 133 -14.51 -15.09 -18.63
C THR A 133 -14.96 -13.91 -19.53
N ASP A 134 -15.97 -13.11 -19.15
CA ASP A 134 -16.48 -12.01 -20.00
C ASP A 134 -15.65 -10.72 -19.99
N PHE A 135 -14.75 -10.56 -19.02
CA PHE A 135 -13.86 -9.41 -18.95
C PHE A 135 -12.43 -9.87 -19.18
N GLU A 136 -11.83 -9.44 -20.29
CA GLU A 136 -10.37 -9.46 -20.43
C GLU A 136 -9.80 -8.44 -19.44
N CYS A 137 -9.33 -8.93 -18.29
CA CYS A 137 -8.71 -8.08 -17.28
C CYS A 137 -7.28 -7.75 -17.70
N ILE A 138 -7.04 -6.47 -18.02
CA ILE A 138 -5.73 -5.99 -18.46
C ILE A 138 -5.14 -5.15 -17.34
N LEU A 139 -4.18 -5.74 -16.64
CA LEU A 139 -3.33 -5.05 -15.67
C LEU A 139 -2.11 -4.53 -16.42
N PHE A 140 -1.99 -3.21 -16.52
CA PHE A 140 -0.81 -2.59 -17.12
C PHE A 140 0.00 -1.81 -16.07
N GLU A 141 1.31 -1.87 -16.17
CA GLU A 141 2.21 -1.06 -15.36
C GLU A 141 2.30 0.34 -15.96
N GLN A 142 1.94 1.36 -15.18
CA GLN A 142 2.04 2.75 -15.62
C GLN A 142 3.49 3.13 -15.96
N ARG A 143 3.66 4.07 -16.88
CA ARG A 143 4.98 4.59 -17.27
C ARG A 143 5.87 4.90 -16.05
N GLY A 144 7.12 4.47 -16.14
CA GLY A 144 8.11 4.69 -15.09
C GLY A 144 8.04 3.71 -13.92
N ILE A 145 7.10 2.75 -13.96
CA ILE A 145 6.94 1.69 -12.95
C ILE A 145 7.27 0.33 -13.58
N GLY A 146 7.94 -0.53 -12.80
CA GLY A 146 8.16 -1.93 -13.16
C GLY A 146 8.95 -2.12 -14.46
N LEU A 147 8.42 -2.95 -15.36
CA LEU A 147 8.95 -3.22 -16.69
C LEU A 147 8.64 -2.09 -17.70
N SER A 148 7.66 -1.24 -17.41
CA SER A 148 7.36 0.00 -18.17
C SER A 148 8.34 1.17 -17.87
N GLY A 149 9.52 0.86 -17.30
CA GLY A 149 10.48 1.83 -16.75
C GLY A 149 11.38 2.56 -17.75
N ASN A 150 11.33 2.24 -19.05
CA ASN A 150 12.18 2.88 -20.07
C ASN A 150 11.62 4.23 -20.55
N VAL A 151 11.27 5.11 -19.60
CA VAL A 151 10.80 6.45 -19.92
C VAL A 151 11.61 7.48 -19.14
N LYS A 152 12.02 8.55 -19.83
CA LYS A 152 12.63 9.72 -19.21
C LYS A 152 11.71 10.21 -18.09
N LEU A 153 12.22 10.39 -16.87
CA LEU A 153 11.43 10.78 -15.70
C LEU A 153 11.48 12.29 -15.51
N ASP A 154 10.69 13.04 -16.27
CA ASP A 154 10.56 14.49 -16.12
C ASP A 154 9.09 14.94 -16.24
N SER A 155 8.81 16.23 -16.03
CA SER A 155 7.44 16.76 -16.07
C SER A 155 6.79 16.68 -17.45
N THR A 156 7.57 16.48 -18.52
CA THR A 156 7.04 16.36 -19.88
C THR A 156 6.46 14.97 -20.15
N THR A 157 6.95 13.96 -19.44
CA THR A 157 6.57 12.55 -19.60
C THR A 157 5.74 12.03 -18.42
N ILE A 158 6.02 12.46 -17.19
CA ILE A 158 5.33 12.03 -15.97
C ILE A 158 4.30 13.10 -15.58
N ASN A 159 3.14 13.05 -16.24
CA ASN A 159 2.01 13.93 -15.94
C ASN A 159 0.67 13.25 -16.26
N LEU A 160 -0.42 13.82 -15.73
CA LEU A 160 -1.77 13.26 -15.86
C LEU A 160 -2.20 13.10 -17.32
N LYS A 161 -1.92 14.10 -18.17
CA LYS A 161 -2.29 14.06 -19.59
C LYS A 161 -1.65 12.87 -20.28
N ARG A 162 -0.36 12.63 -20.01
CA ARG A 162 0.37 11.49 -20.56
C ARG A 162 -0.17 10.17 -19.99
N ALA A 163 -0.46 10.08 -18.70
CA ALA A 163 -1.04 8.87 -18.10
C ALA A 163 -2.41 8.50 -18.69
N VAL A 164 -3.26 9.49 -18.98
CA VAL A 164 -4.55 9.29 -19.68
C VAL A 164 -4.32 8.79 -21.11
N LEU A 165 -3.35 9.39 -21.82
CA LEU A 165 -3.01 8.96 -23.19
C LEU A 165 -2.51 7.53 -23.24
N ASP A 166 -1.75 7.05 -22.25
CA ASP A 166 -1.30 5.66 -22.22
C ASP A 166 -2.49 4.68 -22.20
N ILE A 167 -3.56 5.00 -21.47
CA ILE A 167 -4.76 4.17 -21.42
C ILE A 167 -5.45 4.17 -22.79
N GLU A 168 -5.52 5.33 -23.45
CA GLU A 168 -6.15 5.46 -24.77
C GLU A 168 -5.33 4.74 -25.86
N ASP A 169 -4.01 4.87 -25.82
CA ASP A 169 -3.10 4.19 -26.74
C ASP A 169 -3.16 2.67 -26.53
N LEU A 170 -3.22 2.21 -25.28
CA LEU A 170 -3.41 0.80 -24.96
C LEU A 170 -4.76 0.28 -25.46
N ARG A 171 -5.86 1.02 -25.23
CA ARG A 171 -7.20 0.67 -25.73
C ARG A 171 -7.20 0.53 -27.26
N LYS A 172 -6.59 1.48 -27.97
CA LYS A 172 -6.45 1.46 -29.44
C LYS A 172 -5.62 0.28 -29.91
N HIS A 173 -4.48 0.04 -29.26
CA HIS A 173 -3.60 -1.08 -29.59
C HIS A 173 -4.31 -2.44 -29.45
N LEU A 174 -5.19 -2.56 -28.45
CA LEU A 174 -6.02 -3.74 -28.21
C LEU A 174 -7.28 -3.79 -29.08
N GLY A 175 -7.52 -2.80 -29.95
CA GLY A 175 -8.67 -2.75 -30.84
C GLY A 175 -10.03 -2.67 -30.12
N ARG A 176 -10.10 -2.09 -28.92
CA ARG A 176 -11.32 -2.06 -28.10
C ARG A 176 -12.11 -0.78 -28.29
N ASN A 177 -13.36 -0.85 -28.75
CA ASN A 177 -14.20 0.34 -28.92
C ASN A 177 -14.51 1.05 -27.59
N GLN A 178 -14.91 0.29 -26.57
CA GLN A 178 -15.14 0.77 -25.22
C GLN A 178 -14.45 -0.13 -24.20
N ILE A 179 -14.09 0.43 -23.05
CA ILE A 179 -13.48 -0.28 -21.93
C ILE A 179 -14.23 -0.01 -20.63
N SER A 180 -14.23 -0.99 -19.72
CA SER A 180 -14.64 -0.79 -18.33
C SER A 180 -13.41 -0.42 -17.51
N LEU A 181 -13.51 0.64 -16.72
CA LEU A 181 -12.39 1.11 -15.87
C LEU A 181 -12.61 0.68 -14.43
N CYS A 182 -11.57 0.11 -13.81
CA CYS A 182 -11.53 -0.21 -12.39
C CYS A 182 -10.32 0.47 -11.76
N GLY A 183 -10.54 1.30 -10.74
CA GLY A 183 -9.48 2.12 -10.16
C GLY A 183 -9.57 2.26 -8.64
N ILE A 184 -8.42 2.13 -7.98
CA ILE A 184 -8.25 2.34 -6.54
C ILE A 184 -7.30 3.51 -6.31
N SER A 185 -7.66 4.45 -5.43
CA SER A 185 -6.81 5.61 -5.09
C SER A 185 -6.34 6.39 -6.34
N TRP A 186 -5.03 6.48 -6.61
CA TRP A 186 -4.49 7.09 -7.83
C TRP A 186 -5.11 6.50 -9.11
N GLY A 187 -5.31 5.18 -9.17
CA GLY A 187 -5.97 4.52 -10.29
C GLY A 187 -7.43 4.96 -10.45
N GLY A 188 -8.13 5.26 -9.35
CA GLY A 188 -9.49 5.81 -9.37
C GLY A 188 -9.53 7.26 -9.86
N GLY A 189 -8.56 8.09 -9.45
CA GLY A 189 -8.40 9.44 -9.97
C GLY A 189 -8.07 9.44 -11.47
N LEU A 190 -7.21 8.54 -11.91
CA LEU A 190 -6.86 8.38 -13.32
C LEU A 190 -8.04 7.87 -14.16
N ALA A 191 -8.84 6.94 -13.65
CA ALA A 191 -10.06 6.46 -14.31
C ALA A 191 -11.10 7.57 -14.52
N GLN A 192 -11.30 8.42 -13.51
CA GLN A 192 -12.16 9.59 -13.62
C GLN A 192 -11.64 10.59 -14.63
N ALA A 193 -10.33 10.89 -14.60
CA ALA A 193 -9.71 11.78 -15.57
C ALA A 193 -9.90 11.26 -17.00
N TYR A 194 -9.57 9.99 -17.26
CA TYR A 194 -9.78 9.37 -18.57
C TYR A 194 -11.23 9.49 -19.04
N SER A 195 -12.19 9.18 -18.16
CA SER A 195 -13.62 9.26 -18.48
C SER A 195 -14.07 10.69 -18.83
N SER A 196 -13.44 11.70 -18.21
CA SER A 196 -13.69 13.10 -18.55
C SER A 196 -13.13 13.51 -19.91
N TYR A 197 -12.01 12.92 -20.35
CA TYR A 197 -11.41 13.21 -21.66
C TYR A 197 -12.02 12.37 -22.80
N TYR A 198 -12.47 11.14 -22.51
CA TYR A 198 -12.96 10.17 -23.48
C TYR A 198 -14.25 9.46 -23.01
N PRO A 199 -15.36 10.20 -22.77
CA PRO A 199 -16.58 9.63 -22.20
C PRO A 199 -17.18 8.51 -23.07
N ASP A 200 -17.13 8.67 -24.40
CA ASP A 200 -17.70 7.68 -25.33
C ASP A 200 -16.92 6.35 -25.37
N ASN A 201 -15.66 6.35 -24.90
CA ASN A 201 -14.80 5.17 -24.86
C ASN A 201 -14.96 4.37 -23.55
N VAL A 202 -15.79 4.83 -22.60
CA VAL A 202 -15.98 4.19 -21.29
C VAL A 202 -17.36 3.56 -21.21
N LYS A 203 -17.39 2.25 -20.98
CA LYS A 203 -18.65 1.50 -20.84
C LYS A 203 -19.20 1.57 -19.41
N ASN A 204 -18.33 1.33 -18.43
CA ASN A 204 -18.65 1.35 -17.00
C ASN A 204 -17.41 1.78 -16.21
N MET A 205 -17.61 2.30 -14.99
CA MET A 205 -16.52 2.66 -14.08
C MET A 205 -16.80 2.13 -12.68
N VAL A 206 -15.80 1.47 -12.08
CA VAL A 206 -15.81 0.95 -10.72
C VAL A 206 -14.68 1.64 -9.94
N LEU A 207 -15.05 2.40 -8.91
CA LEU A 207 -14.10 3.16 -8.08
C LEU A 207 -14.14 2.62 -6.66
N MET A 208 -12.95 2.35 -6.09
CA MET A 208 -12.78 1.86 -4.71
C MET A 208 -11.77 2.69 -3.93
#